data_AF-A0A0L0M947-F1
#
_entry.id   AF-A0A0L0M947-F1
#
_cell.length_a   1.000
_cell.length_b   1.000
_cell.length_c   1.000
_cell.angle_alpha   90.00
_cell.angle_beta   90.00
_cell.angle_gamma   90.00
#
_symmetry.space_group_name_H-M   'P 1'
#
loop_
_entity.id
_entity.type
_entity.pdbx_description
1 polymer ?
#
loop_
_entity_poly.entity_id
_entity_poly.type
_entity_poly.pdbx_seq_one_letter_code
_entity_poly.pdbx_strand_id
1 'polypeptide(L)'
;MLGDPRFTLTDVRWHRLLPLRPLIRNVLAIDPSQSADRVLEKWLTLGEPASSAPPDVARRIAFLYHPTSRTTLNFALLWQMDRPAAASLGLASCGTSYSGSPATNARRIALLEWLPSVLNDVPGILEVDLEGLLMSYMYCSYAPTDRRHDIKRNVNTLVRRKLANLGFGDPR
;
A
#
# COMPACT_ATOMS: atom_id res chain seq x y z
N MET A 1 -17.70 -7.89 5.42
CA MET A 1 -17.90 -6.65 4.63
C MET A 1 -17.02 -6.62 3.38
N LEU A 2 -15.68 -6.55 3.48
CA LEU A 2 -14.79 -6.46 2.30
C LEU A 2 -14.82 -7.69 1.38
N GLY A 3 -15.24 -8.86 1.90
CA GLY A 3 -15.51 -10.07 1.13
C GLY A 3 -16.93 -10.20 0.57
N ASP A 4 -17.81 -9.21 0.80
CA ASP A 4 -19.15 -9.18 0.18
C ASP A 4 -19.07 -8.41 -1.16
N PRO A 5 -19.46 -9.02 -2.29
CA PRO A 5 -19.45 -8.35 -3.60
C PRO A 5 -20.42 -7.17 -3.68
N ARG A 6 -21.46 -7.13 -2.85
CA ARG A 6 -22.46 -6.04 -2.83
C ARG A 6 -22.01 -4.81 -2.06
N PHE A 7 -21.00 -4.97 -1.20
CA PHE A 7 -20.35 -3.81 -0.60
C PHE A 7 -19.59 -3.04 -1.69
N THR A 8 -19.37 -1.74 -1.54
CA THR A 8 -18.57 -0.95 -2.50
C THR A 8 -17.77 0.11 -1.76
N LEU A 9 -16.45 0.15 -1.99
CA LEU A 9 -15.52 1.18 -1.57
C LEU A 9 -15.50 2.31 -2.59
N THR A 10 -16.52 3.17 -2.50
CA THR A 10 -16.53 4.47 -3.19
C THR A 10 -15.36 5.33 -2.73
N ASP A 11 -15.00 6.38 -3.48
CA ASP A 11 -13.90 7.29 -3.13
C ASP A 11 -14.08 7.88 -1.72
N VAL A 12 -15.30 8.32 -1.40
CA VAL A 12 -15.64 8.85 -0.07
C VAL A 12 -15.39 7.82 1.03
N ARG A 13 -15.76 6.55 0.80
CA ARG A 13 -15.53 5.47 1.79
C ARG A 13 -14.05 5.13 1.89
N TRP A 14 -13.34 5.11 0.77
CA TRP A 14 -11.89 4.92 0.72
C TRP A 14 -11.18 5.94 1.61
N HIS A 15 -11.40 7.24 1.40
CA HIS A 15 -10.76 8.29 2.19
C HIS A 15 -11.13 8.24 3.67
N ARG A 16 -12.34 7.80 4.03
CA ARG A 16 -12.76 7.63 5.43
C ARG A 16 -12.09 6.42 6.10
N LEU A 17 -11.87 5.34 5.36
CA LEU A 17 -11.33 4.09 5.90
C LEU A 17 -9.80 4.02 5.85
N LEU A 18 -9.17 4.72 4.91
CA LEU A 18 -7.73 4.66 4.70
C LEU A 18 -6.90 4.97 5.96
N PRO A 19 -7.23 6.00 6.77
CA PRO A 19 -6.53 6.27 8.03
C PRO A 19 -6.65 5.13 9.06
N LEU A 20 -7.69 4.29 8.94
CA LEU A 20 -7.92 3.15 9.84
C LEU A 20 -7.22 1.87 9.35
N ARG A 21 -6.56 1.91 8.18
CA ARG A 21 -5.87 0.75 7.61
C ARG A 21 -4.88 0.09 8.58
N PRO A 22 -4.05 0.81 9.37
CA PRO A 22 -3.17 0.20 10.35
C PRO A 22 -3.92 -0.56 11.45
N LEU A 23 -5.06 -0.03 11.90
CA LEU A 23 -5.93 -0.71 12.87
C LEU A 23 -6.55 -1.97 12.25
N ILE A 24 -7.09 -1.88 11.03
CA ILE A 24 -7.63 -3.03 10.29
C ILE A 24 -6.56 -4.12 10.16
N ARG A 25 -5.34 -3.74 9.77
CA ARG A 25 -4.19 -4.64 9.67
C ARG A 25 -3.90 -5.33 11.01
N ASN A 26 -3.84 -4.58 12.10
CA ASN A 26 -3.53 -5.13 13.42
C ASN A 26 -4.62 -6.11 13.89
N VAL A 27 -5.90 -5.82 13.63
CA VAL A 27 -7.02 -6.73 13.90
C VAL A 27 -6.90 -8.03 13.10
N LEU A 28 -6.47 -7.97 11.85
CA LEU A 28 -6.24 -9.18 11.04
C LEU A 28 -5.02 -9.98 11.50
N ALA A 29 -4.01 -9.31 12.06
CA ALA A 29 -2.79 -9.96 12.52
C ALA A 29 -2.98 -10.77 13.82
N ILE A 30 -3.96 -10.41 14.66
CA ILE A 30 -4.33 -11.15 15.88
C ILE A 30 -5.32 -12.30 15.62
N ASP A 31 -5.89 -12.38 14.43
CA ASP A 31 -6.73 -13.52 14.05
C ASP A 31 -5.88 -14.82 13.98
N PRO A 32 -6.42 -16.01 14.32
CA PRO A 32 -5.67 -17.27 14.21
C PRO A 32 -5.10 -17.54 12.82
N SER A 33 -5.74 -17.04 11.77
CA SER A 33 -5.25 -17.13 10.39
C SER A 33 -4.18 -16.09 10.03
N GLN A 34 -3.94 -15.10 10.91
CA GLN A 34 -2.95 -14.01 10.85
C GLN A 34 -2.96 -13.20 9.54
N SER A 35 -3.97 -13.40 8.69
CA SER A 35 -4.08 -12.87 7.35
C SER A 35 -5.53 -12.95 6.87
N ALA A 36 -5.91 -12.09 5.95
CA ALA A 36 -7.21 -12.20 5.29
C ALA A 36 -7.16 -13.01 3.98
N ASP A 37 -6.21 -13.95 3.86
CA ASP A 37 -5.93 -14.69 2.62
C ASP A 37 -7.18 -15.39 2.07
N ARG A 38 -8.00 -16.00 2.93
CA ARG A 38 -9.28 -16.62 2.52
C ARG A 38 -10.25 -15.65 1.84
N VAL A 39 -10.19 -14.37 2.17
CA VAL A 39 -11.00 -13.33 1.53
C VAL A 39 -10.31 -12.81 0.28
N LEU A 40 -8.98 -12.67 0.31
CA LEU A 40 -8.17 -12.28 -0.86
C LEU A 40 -8.30 -13.29 -2.01
N GLU A 41 -8.31 -14.58 -1.71
CA GLU A 41 -8.46 -15.67 -2.69
C GLU A 41 -9.80 -15.64 -3.44
N LYS A 42 -10.82 -14.95 -2.90
CA LYS A 42 -12.07 -14.71 -3.64
C LYS A 42 -11.90 -13.70 -4.77
N TRP A 43 -10.94 -12.80 -4.60
CA TRP A 43 -10.71 -11.67 -5.49
C TRP A 43 -9.45 -11.81 -6.33
N LEU A 44 -8.57 -12.74 -5.98
CA LEU A 44 -7.29 -12.99 -6.65
C LEU A 44 -7.26 -14.40 -7.25
N THR A 45 -6.83 -14.51 -8.50
CA THR A 45 -6.46 -15.76 -9.16
C THR A 45 -5.03 -15.63 -9.63
N LEU A 46 -4.13 -16.50 -9.14
CA LEU A 46 -2.69 -16.46 -9.47
C LEU A 46 -2.01 -15.09 -9.21
N GLY A 47 -2.53 -14.33 -8.24
CA GLY A 47 -2.02 -13.01 -7.86
C GLY A 47 -2.49 -11.84 -8.71
N GLU A 48 -3.44 -12.08 -9.60
CA GLU A 48 -4.15 -11.08 -10.39
C GLU A 48 -5.62 -11.01 -9.98
N PRO A 49 -6.30 -9.85 -10.12
CA PRO A 49 -7.73 -9.76 -9.88
C PRO A 49 -8.50 -10.78 -10.73
N ALA A 50 -9.37 -11.56 -10.09
CA ALA A 50 -10.25 -12.49 -10.78
C ALA A 50 -11.22 -11.73 -11.70
N SER A 51 -11.69 -12.36 -12.78
CA SER A 51 -12.67 -11.75 -13.69
C SER A 51 -14.00 -11.39 -13.00
N SER A 52 -14.33 -12.07 -11.90
CA SER A 52 -15.50 -11.80 -11.05
C SER A 52 -15.24 -10.74 -9.97
N ALA A 53 -14.03 -10.18 -9.89
CA ALA A 53 -13.68 -9.20 -8.89
C ALA A 53 -14.46 -7.89 -9.10
N PRO A 54 -14.87 -7.21 -8.01
CA PRO A 54 -15.59 -5.96 -8.13
C PRO A 54 -14.66 -4.84 -8.63
N PRO A 55 -15.21 -3.75 -9.21
CA PRO A 55 -14.39 -2.66 -9.77
C PRO A 55 -13.44 -1.99 -8.76
N ASP A 56 -13.80 -2.01 -7.47
CA ASP A 56 -13.01 -1.45 -6.36
C ASP A 56 -12.04 -2.46 -5.73
N VAL A 57 -11.78 -3.60 -6.39
CA VAL A 57 -10.96 -4.70 -5.85
C VAL A 57 -9.59 -4.24 -5.39
N ALA A 58 -8.96 -3.29 -6.10
CA ALA A 58 -7.64 -2.80 -5.72
C ALA A 58 -7.61 -2.19 -4.31
N ARG A 59 -8.67 -1.43 -3.96
CA ARG A 59 -8.87 -0.84 -2.64
C ARG A 59 -9.11 -1.91 -1.58
N ARG A 60 -9.86 -2.97 -1.92
CA ARG A 60 -10.10 -4.09 -0.99
C ARG A 60 -8.81 -4.82 -0.68
N ILE A 61 -8.02 -5.12 -1.71
CA ILE A 61 -6.71 -5.75 -1.55
C ILE A 61 -5.82 -4.88 -0.66
N ALA A 62 -5.83 -3.55 -0.84
CA ALA A 62 -5.04 -2.65 0.01
C ALA A 62 -5.36 -2.78 1.50
N PHE A 63 -6.62 -3.04 1.89
CA PHE A 63 -7.02 -3.27 3.29
C PHE A 63 -6.79 -4.71 3.77
N LEU A 64 -6.90 -5.70 2.89
CA LEU A 64 -6.89 -7.12 3.27
C LEU A 64 -5.48 -7.74 3.22
N TYR A 65 -4.60 -7.23 2.36
CA TYR A 65 -3.28 -7.80 2.15
C TYR A 65 -2.34 -7.47 3.30
N HIS A 66 -1.80 -8.51 3.92
CA HIS A 66 -0.83 -8.42 5.00
C HIS A 66 0.57 -8.82 4.50
N PRO A 67 1.68 -8.28 5.05
CA PRO A 67 3.03 -8.70 4.63
C PRO A 67 3.27 -10.22 4.75
N THR A 68 2.63 -10.88 5.72
CA THR A 68 2.71 -12.33 5.93
C THR A 68 1.71 -13.13 5.09
N SER A 69 0.90 -12.49 4.24
CA SER A 69 0.01 -13.17 3.30
C SER A 69 0.80 -14.15 2.43
N ARG A 70 0.24 -15.35 2.25
CA ARG A 70 0.79 -16.42 1.41
C ARG A 70 0.42 -16.19 -0.05
N THR A 71 -0.74 -15.58 -0.30
CA THR A 71 -1.19 -15.20 -1.63
C THR A 71 -0.17 -14.27 -2.30
N THR A 72 0.26 -14.61 -3.52
CA THR A 72 1.07 -13.72 -4.35
C THR A 72 0.25 -12.52 -4.80
N LEU A 73 0.87 -11.37 -4.99
CA LEU A 73 0.19 -10.17 -5.48
C LEU A 73 1.03 -9.49 -6.57
N ASN A 74 0.42 -9.27 -7.74
CA ASN A 74 1.00 -8.47 -8.80
C ASN A 74 0.77 -6.96 -8.52
N PHE A 75 1.75 -6.33 -7.89
CA PHE A 75 1.69 -4.89 -7.54
C PHE A 75 1.62 -3.97 -8.77
N ALA A 76 2.27 -4.34 -9.87
CA ALA A 76 2.23 -3.53 -11.10
C ALA A 76 0.83 -3.52 -11.71
N LEU A 77 0.13 -4.65 -11.68
CA LEU A 77 -1.26 -4.72 -12.12
C LEU A 77 -2.18 -3.93 -11.17
N LEU A 78 -2.01 -4.08 -9.86
CA LEU A 78 -2.74 -3.29 -8.86
C LEU A 78 -2.58 -1.78 -9.10
N TRP A 79 -1.36 -1.35 -9.44
CA TRP A 79 -1.03 0.03 -9.77
C TRP A 79 -1.77 0.56 -10.99
N GLN A 80 -1.90 -0.24 -12.04
CA GLN A 80 -2.64 0.13 -13.24
C GLN A 80 -4.13 0.31 -12.97
N MET A 81 -4.69 -0.41 -11.99
CA MET A 81 -6.09 -0.33 -11.62
C MET A 81 -6.40 0.87 -10.73
N ASP A 82 -5.62 1.06 -9.66
CA ASP A 82 -5.84 2.12 -8.68
C ASP A 82 -4.51 2.49 -8.01
N ARG A 83 -3.90 3.57 -8.50
CA ARG A 83 -2.59 4.05 -8.01
C ARG A 83 -2.63 4.42 -6.53
N PRO A 84 -3.62 5.20 -6.01
CA PRO A 84 -3.76 5.44 -4.57
C PRO A 84 -3.77 4.15 -3.72
N ALA A 85 -4.55 3.14 -4.12
CA ALA A 85 -4.65 1.89 -3.38
C ALA A 85 -3.34 1.10 -3.42
N ALA A 86 -2.73 0.97 -4.60
CA ALA A 86 -1.45 0.26 -4.76
C ALA A 86 -0.31 0.95 -4.01
N ALA A 87 -0.23 2.28 -4.09
CA ALA A 87 0.74 3.08 -3.35
C ALA A 87 0.56 2.91 -1.84
N SER A 88 -0.67 3.01 -1.35
CA SER A 88 -1.00 2.85 0.07
C SER A 88 -0.56 1.48 0.60
N LEU A 89 -0.85 0.42 -0.16
CA LEU A 89 -0.41 -0.92 0.20
C LEU A 89 1.12 -1.04 0.20
N GLY A 90 1.78 -0.59 -0.87
CA GLY A 90 3.23 -0.64 -1.00
C GLY A 90 3.95 0.11 0.11
N LEU A 91 3.53 1.35 0.39
CA LEU A 91 4.07 2.18 1.47
C LEU A 91 3.95 1.47 2.81
N ALA A 92 2.78 0.92 3.12
CA ALA A 92 2.59 0.22 4.37
C ALA A 92 3.37 -1.10 4.47
N SER A 93 3.55 -1.83 3.37
CA SER A 93 4.41 -3.02 3.33
C SER A 93 5.89 -2.67 3.55
N CYS A 94 6.36 -1.52 3.03
CA CYS A 94 7.70 -1.00 3.31
C CYS A 94 7.83 -0.44 4.73
N GLY A 95 6.75 0.09 5.27
CA GLY A 95 6.64 0.71 6.59
C GLY A 95 6.54 -0.26 7.76
N THR A 96 6.88 -1.54 7.60
CA THR A 96 7.02 -2.47 8.73
C THR A 96 8.49 -2.61 9.14
N SER A 97 8.74 -2.60 10.45
CA SER A 97 10.07 -2.87 11.03
C SER A 97 10.36 -4.37 11.15
N TYR A 98 9.29 -5.18 11.23
CA TYR A 98 9.37 -6.63 11.30
C TYR A 98 8.88 -7.27 10.00
N SER A 99 9.70 -8.15 9.44
CA SER A 99 9.37 -8.87 8.21
C SER A 99 8.90 -10.30 8.47
N GLY A 100 8.92 -10.87 9.68
CA GLY A 100 8.30 -12.18 9.97
C GLY A 100 8.98 -13.42 9.37
N SER A 101 9.53 -13.33 8.16
CA SER A 101 10.25 -14.39 7.46
C SER A 101 11.20 -13.82 6.41
N PRO A 102 12.22 -14.58 5.95
CA PRO A 102 13.08 -14.17 4.84
C PRO A 102 12.30 -13.84 3.56
N ALA A 103 11.25 -14.61 3.25
CA ALA A 103 10.41 -14.40 2.07
C ALA A 103 9.65 -13.07 2.12
N THR A 104 9.07 -12.73 3.28
CA THR A 104 8.39 -11.44 3.48
C THR A 104 9.40 -10.28 3.46
N ASN A 105 10.61 -10.49 3.99
CA ASN A 105 11.68 -9.50 3.90
C ASN A 105 12.10 -9.23 2.44
N ALA A 106 12.24 -10.29 1.64
CA ALA A 106 12.56 -10.17 0.21
C ALA A 106 11.48 -9.41 -0.56
N ARG A 107 10.19 -9.69 -0.31
CA ARG A 107 9.07 -8.93 -0.89
C ARG A 107 9.11 -7.45 -0.50
N ARG A 108 9.39 -7.16 0.77
CA ARG A 108 9.54 -5.78 1.27
C ARG A 108 10.65 -5.04 0.56
N ILE A 109 11.82 -5.68 0.37
CA ILE A 109 12.96 -5.08 -0.35
C ILE A 109 12.59 -4.83 -1.81
N ALA A 110 12.00 -5.82 -2.50
CA ALA A 110 11.57 -5.65 -3.88
C ALA A 110 10.58 -4.48 -4.06
N LEU A 111 9.63 -4.33 -3.12
CA LEU A 111 8.72 -3.18 -3.11
C LEU A 111 9.45 -1.87 -2.84
N LEU A 112 10.41 -1.85 -1.92
CA LEU A 112 11.17 -0.64 -1.59
C LEU A 112 12.00 -0.15 -2.79
N GLU A 113 12.48 -1.06 -3.64
CA GLU A 113 13.21 -0.72 -4.86
C GLU A 113 12.30 -0.33 -6.03
N TRP A 114 11.11 -0.93 -6.11
CA TRP A 114 10.13 -0.65 -7.16
C TRP A 114 9.34 0.64 -6.93
N LEU A 115 8.83 0.85 -5.71
CA LEU A 115 7.91 1.95 -5.40
C LEU A 115 8.43 3.35 -5.76
N PRO A 116 9.73 3.70 -5.57
CA PRO A 116 10.28 4.98 -5.99
C PRO A 116 10.11 5.27 -7.49
N SER A 117 10.03 4.24 -8.34
CA SER A 117 9.86 4.42 -9.79
C SER A 117 8.47 4.92 -10.20
N VAL A 118 7.46 4.71 -9.35
CA VAL A 118 6.04 5.02 -9.67
C VAL A 118 5.41 6.00 -8.70
N LEU A 119 5.97 6.19 -7.50
CA LEU A 119 5.32 6.94 -6.40
C LEU A 119 4.99 8.40 -6.76
N ASN A 120 5.71 9.04 -7.69
CA ASN A 120 5.40 10.43 -8.08
C ASN A 120 4.12 10.55 -8.92
N ASP A 121 3.64 9.45 -9.51
CA ASP A 121 2.46 9.40 -10.37
C ASP A 121 1.14 9.26 -9.59
N VAL A 122 1.19 9.18 -8.25
CA VAL A 122 -0.02 9.31 -7.42
C VAL A 122 -0.55 10.75 -7.50
N PRO A 123 -1.86 10.99 -7.35
CA PRO A 123 -2.41 12.34 -7.51
C PRO A 123 -1.95 13.32 -6.41
N GLY A 124 -1.77 12.84 -5.18
CA GLY A 124 -1.32 13.68 -4.08
C GLY A 124 -0.92 12.88 -2.84
N ILE A 125 -0.21 13.54 -1.93
CA ILE A 125 0.22 12.90 -0.68
C ILE A 125 -0.95 12.51 0.22
N LEU A 126 -2.08 13.22 0.14
CA LEU A 126 -3.28 12.93 0.93
C LEU A 126 -4.14 11.79 0.34
N GLU A 127 -3.75 11.27 -0.83
CA GLU A 127 -4.45 10.18 -1.50
C GLU A 127 -3.96 8.79 -1.04
N VAL A 128 -2.86 8.76 -0.27
CA VAL A 128 -2.21 7.51 0.15
C VAL A 128 -2.25 7.35 1.67
N ASP A 129 -1.97 6.14 2.15
CA ASP A 129 -1.80 5.83 3.58
C ASP A 129 -0.65 6.68 4.17
N LEU A 130 -1.01 7.76 4.90
CA LEU A 130 -0.05 8.70 5.49
C LEU A 130 0.82 8.05 6.58
N GLU A 131 0.26 7.12 7.36
CA GLU A 131 1.04 6.39 8.35
C GLU A 131 2.03 5.47 7.63
N GLY A 132 1.56 4.70 6.65
CA GLY A 132 2.43 3.88 5.79
C GLY A 132 3.54 4.70 5.13
N LEU A 133 3.22 5.91 4.65
CA LEU A 133 4.19 6.83 4.08
C LEU A 133 5.26 7.23 5.10
N LEU A 134 4.86 7.72 6.28
CA LEU A 134 5.79 8.12 7.33
C LEU A 134 6.66 6.94 7.79
N MET A 135 6.05 5.78 8.01
CA MET A 135 6.77 4.59 8.46
C MET A 135 7.72 4.07 7.38
N SER A 136 7.34 4.11 6.10
CA SER A 136 8.25 3.75 5.00
C SER A 136 9.45 4.69 4.92
N TYR A 137 9.24 6.00 5.15
CA TYR A 137 10.31 6.98 5.21
C TYR A 137 11.32 6.66 6.34
N MET A 138 10.82 6.24 7.50
CA MET A 138 11.67 5.91 8.65
C MET A 138 12.35 4.55 8.52
N TYR A 139 11.57 3.50 8.22
CA TYR A 139 12.03 2.12 8.28
C TYR A 139 12.76 1.64 7.03
N CYS A 140 12.75 2.43 5.96
CA CYS A 140 13.58 2.12 4.80
C CYS A 140 15.07 1.97 5.18
N SER A 141 15.57 2.70 6.17
CA SER A 141 16.95 2.60 6.66
C SER A 141 17.37 1.21 7.16
N TYR A 142 16.42 0.34 7.51
CA TYR A 142 16.68 -1.04 7.95
C TYR A 142 16.72 -2.05 6.79
N ALA A 143 16.46 -1.64 5.56
CA ALA A 143 16.55 -2.53 4.41
C ALA A 143 18.02 -2.72 3.98
N PRO A 144 18.51 -3.97 3.81
CA PRO A 144 19.86 -4.25 3.35
C PRO A 144 19.97 -4.11 1.81
N THR A 145 19.72 -2.90 1.30
CA THR A 145 19.90 -2.53 -0.12
C THR A 145 20.48 -1.12 -0.21
N ASP A 146 21.30 -0.87 -1.23
CA ASP A 146 21.89 0.45 -1.48
C ASP A 146 20.84 1.47 -1.91
N ARG A 147 19.72 1.01 -2.44
CA ARG A 147 18.59 1.84 -2.91
C ARG A 147 17.58 2.19 -1.82
N ARG A 148 17.86 1.81 -0.57
CA ARG A 148 16.91 1.92 0.54
C ARG A 148 16.37 3.33 0.75
N HIS A 149 17.15 4.37 0.45
CA HIS A 149 16.73 5.77 0.66
C HIS A 149 16.07 6.42 -0.55
N ASP A 150 15.97 5.75 -1.70
CA ASP A 150 15.36 6.30 -2.92
C ASP A 150 13.92 6.79 -2.65
N ILE A 151 13.17 6.04 -1.83
CA ILE A 151 11.79 6.38 -1.44
C ILE A 151 11.66 7.76 -0.79
N LYS A 152 12.67 8.21 -0.04
CA LYS A 152 12.65 9.51 0.67
C LYS A 152 12.55 10.67 -0.31
N ARG A 153 13.22 10.56 -1.46
CA ARG A 153 13.19 11.58 -2.51
C ARG A 153 11.78 11.76 -3.05
N ASN A 154 11.11 10.65 -3.40
CA ASN A 154 9.75 10.68 -3.92
C ASN A 154 8.74 11.21 -2.89
N VAL A 155 8.87 10.80 -1.61
CA VAL A 155 8.05 11.35 -0.54
C VAL A 155 8.22 12.88 -0.45
N ASN A 156 9.46 13.36 -0.48
CA ASN A 156 9.72 14.81 -0.46
C ASN A 156 9.13 15.52 -1.67
N THR A 157 9.16 14.91 -2.86
CA THR A 157 8.50 15.46 -4.05
C THR A 157 6.99 15.59 -3.86
N LEU A 158 6.32 14.58 -3.28
CA LEU A 158 4.88 14.65 -2.99
C LEU A 158 4.55 15.74 -1.96
N VAL A 159 5.37 15.86 -0.89
CA VAL A 159 5.22 16.93 0.10
C VAL A 159 5.39 18.31 -0.55
N ARG A 160 6.45 18.50 -1.34
CA ARG A 160 6.70 19.77 -2.05
C ARG A 160 5.57 20.15 -2.98
N ARG A 161 5.05 19.20 -3.76
CA ARG A 161 3.88 19.43 -4.62
C ARG A 161 2.66 19.86 -3.82
N LYS A 162 2.42 19.24 -2.65
CA LYS A 162 1.32 19.64 -1.76
C LYS A 162 1.51 21.04 -1.19
N LEU A 163 2.72 21.39 -0.74
CA LEU A 163 3.05 22.72 -0.21
C LEU A 163 2.91 23.81 -1.28
N ALA A 164 3.40 23.57 -2.49
CA ALA A 164 3.23 24.48 -3.63
C ALA A 164 1.74 24.72 -3.94
N ASN A 165 0.92 23.67 -3.94
CA ASN A 165 -0.54 23.79 -4.14
C ASN A 165 -1.25 24.56 -3.01
N LEU A 166 -0.62 24.70 -1.83
CA LEU A 166 -1.12 25.50 -0.71
C LEU A 166 -0.56 26.93 -0.70
N GLY A 167 0.27 27.31 -1.69
CA GLY A 167 0.90 28.62 -1.76
C GLY A 167 2.25 28.73 -1.03
N PHE A 168 2.80 27.62 -0.53
CA PHE A 168 4.11 27.54 0.14
C PHE A 168 5.19 26.97 -0.78
N GLY A 169 5.22 27.43 -2.04
CA GLY A 169 6.27 27.06 -2.99
C GLY A 169 7.60 27.73 -2.65
N ASP A 170 8.70 27.20 -3.20
CA ASP A 170 10.01 27.85 -3.07
C ASP A 170 9.91 29.30 -3.60
N PRO A 171 10.48 30.29 -2.88
CA PRO A 171 10.52 31.67 -3.36
C PRO A 171 11.25 31.72 -4.71
N ARG A 172 10.69 32.51 -5.65
CA ARG A 172 11.28 32.74 -6.97
C ARG A 172 12.55 33.58 -6.88
#